data_AF-A0A2M7PNQ9-F1
#
_entry.id   AF-A0A2M7PNQ9-F1
#
_cell.length_a   1.000
_cell.length_b   1.000
_cell.length_c   1.000
_cell.angle_alpha   90.00
_cell.angle_beta   90.00
_cell.angle_gamma   90.00
#
_symmetry.space_group_name_H-M   'P 1'
#
loop_
_entity.id
_entity.type
_entity.pdbx_description
1 polymer ?
#
loop_
_entity_poly.entity_id
_entity_poly.type
_entity_poly.pdbx_seq_one_letter_code
_entity_poly.pdbx_strand_id
1 'polypeptide(L)'
;MEKCNQVINQEKQKQAKEYQNKKILFKIIGAALFLSYFLILIFCNFSFSIKEKILHFIDLEWQVIALYIFFVLTAYNLISLPLEFYTSYTFEHKYHFSTQTVKDWFKDYLKSYLLSLSLAVPIMEGIYWAIRIFPLNWYLIVSIFTIFLTVLLSYLSPIWLTPLFFKLKKIEEDNELAQRLIRLCNRINTKVKGVYEINFSSKTTKANAYLSGLGNTRRIVIADNLLENFTLDEAEVVFAHELGHQVHKDLIK
;
A
#
# COMPACT_ATOMS: atom_id res chain seq x y z
N MET A 1 -14.55 -28.19 16.27
CA MET A 1 -15.46 -27.26 15.55
C MET A 1 -16.65 -26.83 16.40
N GLU A 2 -17.21 -27.70 17.25
CA GLU A 2 -18.34 -27.35 18.14
C GLU A 2 -18.09 -26.20 19.13
N LYS A 3 -16.88 -26.07 19.71
CA LYS A 3 -16.55 -24.95 20.61
C LYS A 3 -16.49 -23.57 19.93
N CYS A 4 -16.23 -23.49 18.62
CA CYS A 4 -16.24 -22.20 17.89
C CYS A 4 -17.66 -21.68 17.67
N ASN A 5 -18.62 -22.58 17.48
CA ASN A 5 -20.01 -22.22 17.16
C ASN A 5 -20.73 -21.52 18.33
N GLN A 6 -20.22 -21.65 19.56
CA GLN A 6 -20.77 -20.97 20.74
C GLN A 6 -20.32 -19.50 20.85
N VAL A 7 -19.21 -19.13 20.19
CA VAL A 7 -18.61 -17.78 20.28
C VAL A 7 -18.85 -16.97 19.00
N ILE A 8 -18.94 -17.64 17.84
CA ILE A 8 -19.01 -16.98 16.54
C ILE A 8 -20.43 -17.11 15.96
N ASN A 9 -21.07 -15.97 15.69
CA ASN A 9 -22.35 -15.92 14.99
C ASN A 9 -22.23 -16.55 13.59
N GLN A 10 -23.02 -17.59 13.33
CA GLN A 10 -22.97 -18.37 12.09
C GLN A 10 -23.32 -17.54 10.83
N GLU A 11 -24.25 -16.59 10.94
CA GLU A 11 -24.60 -15.71 9.83
C GLU A 11 -23.43 -14.79 9.48
N LYS A 12 -22.76 -14.21 10.49
CA LYS A 12 -21.55 -13.40 10.29
C LYS A 12 -20.43 -14.23 9.66
N GLN A 13 -20.27 -15.50 10.07
CA GLN A 13 -19.28 -16.40 9.49
C GLN A 13 -19.57 -16.69 8.01
N LYS A 14 -20.83 -16.92 7.66
CA LYS A 14 -21.25 -17.11 6.25
C LYS A 14 -21.00 -15.85 5.43
N GLN A 15 -21.37 -14.68 5.94
CA GLN A 15 -21.11 -13.39 5.30
C GLN A 15 -19.62 -13.15 5.08
N ALA A 16 -18.76 -13.46 6.08
CA ALA A 16 -17.31 -13.33 5.97
C ALA A 16 -16.73 -14.25 4.88
N LYS A 17 -17.23 -15.49 4.78
CA LYS A 17 -16.85 -16.43 3.72
C LYS A 17 -17.25 -15.93 2.34
N GLU A 18 -18.47 -15.41 2.19
CA GLU A 18 -18.95 -14.84 0.92
C GLU A 18 -18.13 -13.59 0.53
N TYR A 19 -17.85 -12.70 1.47
CA TYR A 19 -16.98 -11.54 1.27
C TYR A 19 -15.61 -11.97 0.77
N GLN A 20 -14.97 -12.93 1.44
CA GLN A 20 -13.62 -13.38 1.10
C GLN A 20 -13.56 -14.08 -0.25
N ASN A 21 -14.55 -14.94 -0.56
CA ASN A 21 -14.62 -15.62 -1.85
C ASN A 21 -14.74 -14.62 -3.02
N LYS A 22 -15.58 -13.59 -2.87
CA LYS A 22 -15.70 -12.52 -3.88
C LYS A 22 -14.41 -11.71 -4.00
N LYS A 23 -13.74 -11.41 -2.88
CA LYS A 23 -12.45 -10.73 -2.89
C LYS A 23 -11.37 -11.52 -3.63
N ILE A 24 -11.33 -12.84 -3.46
CA ILE A 24 -10.44 -13.73 -4.22
C ILE A 24 -10.79 -13.68 -5.71
N LEU A 25 -12.06 -13.79 -6.06
CA LEU A 25 -12.50 -13.68 -7.46
C LEU A 25 -12.07 -12.36 -8.10
N PHE A 26 -12.23 -11.23 -7.41
CA PHE A 26 -11.79 -9.93 -7.92
C PHE A 26 -10.28 -9.85 -8.12
N LYS A 27 -9.48 -10.45 -7.23
CA LYS A 27 -8.03 -10.55 -7.42
C LYS A 27 -7.68 -11.37 -8.66
N ILE A 28 -8.38 -12.48 -8.90
CA ILE A 28 -8.18 -13.31 -10.09
C ILE A 28 -8.55 -12.53 -11.35
N ILE A 29 -9.70 -11.84 -11.36
CA ILE A 29 -10.12 -11.00 -12.48
C ILE A 29 -9.11 -9.88 -12.74
N GLY A 30 -8.64 -9.19 -11.70
CA GLY A 30 -7.62 -8.15 -11.82
C GLY A 30 -6.30 -8.67 -12.37
N ALA A 31 -5.85 -9.85 -11.92
CA ALA A 31 -4.65 -10.51 -12.43
C ALA A 31 -4.83 -10.93 -13.90
N ALA A 32 -5.99 -11.46 -14.27
CA ALA A 32 -6.31 -11.81 -15.65
C ALA A 32 -6.35 -10.57 -16.56
N LEU A 33 -6.90 -9.45 -16.08
CA LEU A 33 -6.93 -8.17 -16.78
C LEU A 33 -5.52 -7.59 -16.95
N PHE A 34 -4.67 -7.68 -15.93
CA PHE A 34 -3.26 -7.30 -16.03
C PHE A 34 -2.51 -8.16 -17.06
N LEU A 35 -2.67 -9.48 -16.99
CA LEU A 35 -2.02 -10.40 -17.90
C LEU A 35 -2.49 -10.19 -19.34
N SER A 36 -3.80 -10.02 -19.57
CA SER A 36 -4.33 -9.76 -20.91
C SER A 36 -3.82 -8.45 -21.49
N TYR A 37 -3.79 -7.37 -20.69
CA TYR A 37 -3.20 -6.10 -21.07
C TYR A 37 -1.72 -6.25 -21.46
N PHE A 38 -0.94 -6.98 -20.66
CA PHE A 38 0.47 -7.23 -20.93
C PHE A 38 0.69 -8.07 -22.21
N LEU A 39 -0.13 -9.11 -22.42
CA LEU A 39 -0.09 -9.92 -23.64
C LEU A 39 -0.44 -9.09 -24.88
N ILE A 40 -1.44 -8.22 -24.81
CA ILE A 40 -1.80 -7.30 -25.89
C ILE A 40 -0.62 -6.36 -26.22
N LEU A 41 0.05 -5.82 -25.20
CA LEU A 41 1.22 -4.96 -25.41
C LEU A 41 2.34 -5.65 -26.19
N ILE A 42 2.61 -6.93 -25.89
CA ILE A 42 3.66 -7.71 -26.53
C ILE A 42 3.25 -8.20 -27.92
N PHE A 43 2.08 -8.83 -28.05
CA PHE A 43 1.71 -9.56 -29.26
C PHE A 43 0.96 -8.73 -30.29
N CYS A 44 0.28 -7.65 -29.89
CA CYS A 44 -0.53 -6.84 -30.82
C CYS A 44 0.23 -5.62 -31.36
N ASN A 45 1.57 -5.57 -31.24
CA ASN A 45 2.42 -4.43 -31.61
C ASN A 45 1.97 -3.08 -31.00
N PHE A 46 1.10 -3.10 -29.98
CA PHE A 46 0.55 -1.89 -29.39
C PHE A 46 1.64 -1.05 -28.71
N SER A 47 2.61 -1.73 -28.07
CA SER A 47 3.81 -1.09 -27.52
C SER A 47 4.62 -0.35 -28.59
N PHE A 48 4.89 -0.98 -29.74
CA PHE A 48 5.62 -0.37 -30.85
C PHE A 48 4.87 0.84 -31.43
N SER A 49 3.55 0.74 -31.62
CA SER A 49 2.74 1.84 -32.14
C SER A 49 2.77 3.08 -31.23
N ILE A 50 2.73 2.89 -29.90
CA ILE A 50 2.88 3.98 -28.94
C ILE A 50 4.26 4.62 -29.08
N LYS A 51 5.32 3.80 -29.10
CA LYS A 51 6.70 4.26 -29.23
C LYS A 51 6.92 5.07 -30.51
N GLU A 52 6.48 4.56 -31.66
CA GLU A 52 6.64 5.23 -32.97
C GLU A 52 5.93 6.58 -33.00
N LYS A 53 4.71 6.66 -32.47
CA LYS A 53 3.99 7.92 -32.36
C LYS A 53 4.74 8.94 -31.51
N ILE A 54 5.32 8.52 -30.38
CA ILE A 54 6.09 9.42 -29.52
C ILE A 54 7.35 9.91 -30.23
N LEU A 55 8.09 9.00 -30.88
CA LEU A 55 9.31 9.33 -31.62
C LEU A 55 9.06 10.27 -32.80
N HIS A 56 7.86 10.27 -33.38
CA HIS A 56 7.50 11.22 -34.45
C HIS A 56 7.41 12.67 -33.95
N PHE A 57 7.13 12.90 -32.66
CA PHE A 57 6.96 14.24 -32.11
C PHE A 57 8.15 14.72 -31.26
N ILE A 58 9.03 13.82 -30.83
CA ILE A 58 10.04 14.10 -29.82
C ILE A 58 11.34 13.36 -30.12
N ASP A 59 12.44 14.12 -30.15
CA ASP A 59 13.78 13.60 -30.44
C ASP A 59 14.62 13.32 -29.17
N LEU A 60 14.23 13.86 -28.01
CA LEU A 60 14.98 13.68 -26.76
C LEU A 60 14.68 12.32 -26.12
N GLU A 61 15.70 11.46 -26.01
CA GLU A 61 15.56 10.08 -25.52
C GLU A 61 14.86 9.95 -24.15
N TRP A 62 15.16 10.85 -23.21
CA TRP A 62 14.56 10.85 -21.87
C TRP A 62 13.09 11.31 -21.88
N GLN A 63 12.67 12.12 -22.86
CA GLN A 63 11.25 12.48 -22.98
C GLN A 63 10.45 11.33 -23.58
N VAL A 64 11.07 10.56 -24.49
CA VAL A 64 10.44 9.39 -25.11
C VAL A 64 10.12 8.31 -24.07
N ILE A 65 11.07 7.97 -23.20
CA ILE A 65 10.86 6.97 -22.14
C ILE A 65 9.80 7.45 -21.16
N ALA A 66 9.91 8.68 -20.65
CA ALA A 66 8.93 9.26 -19.73
C ALA A 66 7.49 9.21 -20.29
N LEU A 67 7.29 9.63 -21.54
CA LEU A 67 5.97 9.60 -22.17
C LEU A 67 5.49 8.18 -22.46
N TYR A 68 6.38 7.29 -22.88
CA TYR A 68 6.02 5.90 -23.12
C TYR A 68 5.49 5.26 -21.82
N ILE A 69 6.20 5.44 -20.71
CA ILE A 69 5.77 4.96 -19.39
C ILE A 69 4.46 5.62 -18.98
N PHE A 70 4.32 6.93 -19.17
CA PHE A 70 3.07 7.65 -18.90
C PHE A 70 1.90 7.02 -19.66
N PHE A 71 1.99 6.85 -20.98
CA PHE A 71 0.88 6.32 -21.78
C PHE A 71 0.55 4.87 -21.45
N VAL A 72 1.57 4.00 -21.29
CA VAL A 72 1.37 2.60 -20.92
C VAL A 72 0.67 2.50 -19.56
N LEU A 73 1.19 3.18 -18.53
CA LEU A 73 0.58 3.14 -17.20
C LEU A 73 -0.81 3.79 -17.19
N THR A 74 -1.01 4.92 -17.89
CA THR A 74 -2.32 5.58 -18.00
C THR A 74 -3.34 4.64 -18.63
N ALA A 75 -2.98 3.99 -19.75
CA ALA A 75 -3.87 3.09 -20.46
C ALA A 75 -4.31 1.91 -19.58
N TYR A 76 -3.38 1.29 -18.87
CA TYR A 76 -3.72 0.23 -17.92
C TYR A 76 -4.66 0.74 -16.82
N ASN A 77 -4.32 1.87 -16.20
CA ASN A 77 -5.11 2.47 -15.12
C ASN A 77 -6.54 2.79 -15.57
N LEU A 78 -6.73 3.32 -16.78
CA LEU A 78 -8.06 3.59 -17.33
C LEU A 78 -8.88 2.31 -17.56
N ILE A 79 -8.24 1.24 -18.02
CA ILE A 79 -8.89 -0.06 -18.24
C ILE A 79 -9.24 -0.74 -16.90
N SER A 80 -8.37 -0.63 -15.90
CA SER A 80 -8.58 -1.24 -14.57
C SER A 80 -9.49 -0.40 -13.66
N LEU A 81 -9.64 0.90 -13.94
CA LEU A 81 -10.40 1.84 -13.10
C LEU A 81 -11.82 1.36 -12.76
N PRO A 82 -12.64 0.84 -13.68
CA PRO A 82 -13.99 0.37 -13.34
C PRO A 82 -13.98 -0.80 -12.34
N LEU A 83 -13.03 -1.73 -12.50
CA LEU A 83 -12.86 -2.85 -11.58
C LEU A 83 -12.36 -2.36 -10.21
N GLU A 84 -11.39 -1.44 -10.21
CA GLU A 84 -10.84 -0.87 -8.98
C GLU A 84 -11.90 -0.08 -8.21
N PHE A 85 -12.69 0.76 -8.89
CA PHE A 85 -13.82 1.47 -8.30
C PHE A 85 -14.85 0.50 -7.73
N TYR A 86 -15.26 -0.52 -8.50
CA TYR A 86 -16.23 -1.49 -8.01
C TYR A 86 -15.73 -2.24 -6.77
N THR A 87 -14.47 -2.68 -6.79
CA THR A 87 -13.92 -3.55 -5.74
C THR A 87 -13.53 -2.80 -4.47
N SER A 88 -12.99 -1.59 -4.59
CA SER A 88 -12.51 -0.80 -3.44
C SER A 88 -13.53 0.20 -2.90
N TYR A 89 -14.46 0.68 -3.74
CA TYR A 89 -15.54 1.57 -3.34
C TYR A 89 -16.85 0.81 -3.17
N THR A 90 -17.47 0.36 -4.27
CA THR A 90 -18.85 -0.16 -4.24
C THR A 90 -19.00 -1.41 -3.39
N PHE A 91 -18.08 -2.36 -3.56
CA PHE A 91 -18.10 -3.63 -2.85
C PHE A 91 -17.79 -3.46 -1.36
N GLU A 92 -16.83 -2.61 -0.99
CA GLU A 92 -16.52 -2.35 0.42
C GLU A 92 -17.66 -1.56 1.11
N HIS A 93 -18.34 -0.65 0.41
CA HIS A 93 -19.55 0.01 0.93
C HIS A 93 -20.70 -0.97 1.18
N LYS A 94 -20.88 -1.96 0.30
CA LYS A 94 -21.91 -3.00 0.47
C LYS A 94 -21.73 -3.79 1.77
N TYR A 95 -20.50 -3.94 2.26
CA TYR A 95 -20.19 -4.60 3.54
C TYR A 95 -19.92 -3.61 4.68
N HIS A 96 -20.25 -2.33 4.51
CA HIS A 96 -20.03 -1.27 5.51
C HIS A 96 -18.58 -1.10 5.96
N PHE A 97 -17.63 -1.46 5.09
CA PHE A 97 -16.20 -1.35 5.35
C PHE A 97 -15.57 -0.05 4.87
N SER A 98 -16.18 0.61 3.89
CA SER A 98 -15.73 1.92 3.41
C SER A 98 -16.66 3.01 3.94
N THR A 99 -16.05 4.12 4.38
CA THR A 99 -16.72 5.34 4.82
C THR A 99 -16.44 6.51 3.87
N GLN A 100 -15.67 6.27 2.80
CA GLN A 100 -15.28 7.30 1.85
C GLN A 100 -16.46 7.77 1.02
N THR A 101 -16.50 9.06 0.68
CA THR A 101 -17.35 9.53 -0.41
C THR A 101 -16.73 9.19 -1.76
N VAL A 102 -17.54 9.13 -2.83
CA VAL A 102 -17.03 8.97 -4.21
C VAL A 102 -15.94 10.00 -4.53
N LYS A 103 -16.13 11.26 -4.08
CA LYS A 103 -15.18 12.35 -4.30
C LYS A 103 -13.84 12.09 -3.61
N ASP A 104 -13.85 11.64 -2.37
CA ASP A 104 -12.62 11.38 -1.63
C ASP A 104 -11.90 10.14 -2.14
N TRP A 105 -12.65 9.13 -2.58
CA TRP A 105 -12.10 7.98 -3.28
C TRP A 105 -11.35 8.40 -4.56
N PHE A 106 -11.97 9.20 -5.43
CA PHE A 106 -11.32 9.66 -6.66
C PHE A 106 -10.10 10.55 -6.39
N LYS A 107 -10.13 11.39 -5.35
CA LYS A 107 -8.97 12.18 -4.93
C LYS A 107 -7.81 11.29 -4.52
N ASP A 108 -8.08 10.27 -3.69
CA ASP A 108 -7.03 9.37 -3.24
C ASP A 108 -6.52 8.47 -4.36
N TYR A 109 -7.40 8.02 -5.25
CA TYR A 109 -7.02 7.33 -6.49
C TYR A 109 -6.07 8.19 -7.33
N LEU A 110 -6.43 9.45 -7.61
CA LEU A 110 -5.60 10.34 -8.41
C LEU A 110 -4.26 10.67 -7.72
N LYS A 111 -4.24 10.89 -6.40
CA LYS A 111 -3.00 11.07 -5.64
C LYS A 111 -2.10 9.84 -5.74
N SER A 112 -2.67 8.65 -5.59
CA SER A 112 -1.94 7.37 -5.69
C SER A 112 -1.37 7.18 -7.09
N TYR A 113 -2.16 7.48 -8.11
CA TYR A 113 -1.74 7.43 -9.51
C TYR A 113 -0.58 8.38 -9.81
N LEU A 114 -0.70 9.66 -9.42
CA LEU A 114 0.35 10.66 -9.62
C LEU A 114 1.64 10.33 -8.85
N LEU A 115 1.52 9.83 -7.62
CA LEU A 115 2.66 9.35 -6.84
C LEU A 115 3.34 8.18 -7.54
N SER A 116 2.56 7.22 -8.04
CA SER A 116 3.07 6.04 -8.75
C SER A 116 3.81 6.44 -10.03
N LEU A 117 3.26 7.36 -10.83
CA LEU A 117 3.94 7.92 -12.01
C LEU A 117 5.24 8.65 -11.64
N SER A 118 5.19 9.48 -10.58
CA SER A 118 6.34 10.27 -10.12
C SER A 118 7.50 9.39 -9.64
N LEU A 119 7.23 8.17 -9.20
CA LEU A 119 8.25 7.17 -8.87
C LEU A 119 8.65 6.34 -10.09
N ALA A 120 7.69 5.87 -10.87
CA ALA A 120 7.93 4.96 -12.00
C ALA A 120 8.79 5.61 -13.10
N VAL A 121 8.53 6.87 -13.46
CA VAL A 121 9.25 7.55 -14.54
C VAL A 121 10.75 7.70 -14.20
N PRO A 122 11.17 8.30 -13.07
CA PRO A 122 12.58 8.40 -12.72
C PRO A 122 13.28 7.05 -12.54
N ILE A 123 12.58 6.05 -12.00
CA ILE A 123 13.14 4.69 -11.87
C ILE A 123 13.44 4.12 -13.25
N MET A 124 12.48 4.19 -14.18
CA MET A 124 12.69 3.68 -15.53
C MET A 124 13.77 4.45 -16.29
N GLU A 125 13.81 5.77 -16.17
CA GLU A 125 14.91 6.59 -16.71
C GLU A 125 16.27 6.13 -16.16
N GLY A 126 16.37 5.95 -14.85
CA GLY A 126 17.59 5.47 -14.20
C GLY A 126 18.04 4.10 -14.70
N ILE A 127 17.09 3.18 -14.95
CA ILE A 127 17.38 1.87 -15.53
C ILE A 127 17.91 2.00 -16.96
N TYR A 128 17.22 2.73 -17.84
CA TYR A 128 17.67 2.92 -19.22
C TYR A 128 19.00 3.67 -19.30
N TRP A 129 19.22 4.64 -18.42
CA TRP A 129 20.50 5.33 -18.28
C TRP A 129 21.61 4.36 -17.87
N ALA A 130 21.39 3.50 -16.88
CA ALA A 130 22.36 2.49 -16.46
C ALA A 130 22.68 1.49 -17.59
N ILE A 131 21.68 1.09 -18.38
CA ILE A 131 21.87 0.23 -19.56
C ILE A 131 22.76 0.91 -20.60
N ARG A 132 22.54 2.20 -20.89
CA ARG A 132 23.33 2.96 -21.87
C ARG A 132 24.79 3.14 -21.44
N ILE A 133 25.04 3.43 -20.17
CA ILE A 133 26.39 3.74 -19.68
C ILE A 133 27.18 2.47 -19.30
N PHE A 134 26.50 1.47 -18.73
CA PHE A 134 27.14 0.25 -18.21
C PHE A 134 26.52 -1.03 -18.78
N PRO A 135 26.56 -1.26 -20.11
CA PRO A 135 25.79 -2.32 -20.77
C PRO A 135 26.12 -3.74 -20.29
N LEU A 136 27.32 -3.98 -19.75
CA LEU A 136 27.71 -5.28 -19.19
C LEU A 136 27.35 -5.46 -17.71
N ASN A 137 27.20 -4.36 -16.95
CA ASN A 137 27.05 -4.37 -15.49
C ASN A 137 25.81 -3.61 -14.97
N TRP A 138 24.92 -3.17 -15.87
CA TRP A 138 23.76 -2.34 -15.54
C TRP A 138 22.88 -2.99 -14.47
N TYR A 139 22.75 -4.32 -14.49
CA TYR A 139 21.95 -5.07 -13.54
C TYR A 139 22.50 -4.93 -12.12
N LEU A 140 23.82 -4.86 -11.91
CA LEU A 140 24.41 -4.64 -10.58
C LEU A 140 24.10 -3.24 -10.07
N ILE A 141 24.26 -2.23 -10.94
CA ILE A 141 24.02 -0.82 -10.60
C ILE A 141 22.54 -0.60 -10.26
N VAL A 142 21.64 -1.10 -11.12
CA VAL A 142 20.19 -1.05 -10.89
C VAL A 142 19.80 -1.83 -9.63
N SER A 143 20.42 -2.98 -9.36
CA SER A 143 20.14 -3.77 -8.15
C SER A 143 20.53 -3.00 -6.89
N ILE A 144 21.73 -2.42 -6.84
CA ILE A 144 22.20 -1.60 -5.70
C ILE A 144 21.31 -0.38 -5.53
N PHE A 145 20.98 0.32 -6.62
CA PHE A 145 20.09 1.46 -6.60
C PHE A 145 18.69 1.09 -6.10
N THR A 146 18.14 -0.04 -6.54
CA THR A 146 16.82 -0.52 -6.13
C THR A 146 16.80 -0.87 -4.65
N ILE A 147 17.82 -1.57 -4.14
CA ILE A 147 17.96 -1.85 -2.70
C ILE A 147 18.00 -0.55 -1.90
N PHE A 148 18.84 0.40 -2.32
CA PHE A 148 18.92 1.71 -1.67
C PHE A 148 17.56 2.43 -1.69
N LEU A 149 16.91 2.48 -2.85
CA LEU A 149 15.61 3.13 -3.01
C LEU A 149 14.52 2.47 -2.17
N THR A 150 14.49 1.14 -2.09
CA THR A 150 13.55 0.41 -1.22
C THR A 150 13.77 0.78 0.24
N VAL A 151 15.03 0.76 0.74
CA VAL A 151 15.34 1.17 2.11
C VAL A 151 14.95 2.63 2.37
N LEU A 152 15.25 3.52 1.43
CA LEU A 152 14.90 4.94 1.49
C LEU A 152 13.39 5.14 1.56
N LEU A 153 12.62 4.47 0.68
CA LEU A 153 11.16 4.55 0.67
C LEU A 153 10.55 3.92 1.93
N SER A 154 11.09 2.81 2.45
CA SER A 154 10.65 2.25 3.74
C SER A 154 10.90 3.22 4.90
N TYR A 155 12.00 3.96 4.88
CA TYR A 155 12.31 4.99 5.87
C TYR A 155 11.41 6.22 5.73
N LEU A 156 11.18 6.70 4.50
CA LEU A 156 10.36 7.88 4.21
C LEU A 156 8.86 7.60 4.29
N SER A 157 8.42 6.37 4.11
CA SER A 157 7.00 5.98 4.09
C SER A 157 6.18 6.55 5.26
N PRO A 158 6.53 6.33 6.53
CA PRO A 158 5.77 6.88 7.66
C PRO A 158 5.86 8.41 7.82
N ILE A 159 6.82 9.06 7.16
CA ILE A 159 7.10 10.51 7.32
C ILE A 159 6.46 11.32 6.20
N TRP A 160 6.48 10.79 4.97
CA TRP A 160 6.03 11.48 3.76
C TRP A 160 4.86 10.78 3.10
N LEU A 161 4.91 9.45 2.91
CA LEU A 161 3.86 8.74 2.19
C LEU A 161 2.57 8.63 3.00
N THR A 162 2.63 8.19 4.26
CA THR A 162 1.44 8.05 5.10
C THR A 162 0.70 9.39 5.28
N PRO A 163 1.38 10.51 5.60
CA PRO A 163 0.72 11.82 5.72
C PRO A 163 0.03 12.34 4.46
N LEU A 164 0.42 11.89 3.26
CA LEU A 164 -0.27 12.28 2.01
C LEU A 164 -1.70 11.73 1.95
N PHE A 165 -1.95 10.60 2.62
CA PHE A 165 -3.23 9.92 2.60
C PHE A 165 -4.00 10.05 3.91
N PHE A 166 -3.30 10.13 5.05
CA PHE A 166 -3.91 10.10 6.38
C PHE A 166 -3.36 11.20 7.28
N LYS A 167 -4.22 11.73 8.14
CA LYS A 167 -3.82 12.59 9.25
C LYS A 167 -3.25 11.70 10.35
N LEU A 168 -2.07 12.09 10.83
CA LEU A 168 -1.37 11.46 11.94
C LEU A 168 -1.29 12.45 13.09
N LYS A 169 -1.71 12.03 14.28
CA LYS A 169 -1.63 12.82 15.52
C LYS A 169 -0.76 12.07 16.53
N LYS A 170 0.20 12.74 17.17
CA LYS A 170 0.95 12.11 18.26
C LYS A 170 0.03 12.02 19.49
N ILE A 171 -0.06 10.84 20.09
CA ILE A 171 -0.75 10.63 21.36
C ILE A 171 0.18 11.12 22.49
N GLU A 172 -0.39 11.78 23.48
CA GLU A 172 0.35 12.29 24.65
C GLU A 172 0.97 11.12 25.44
N GLU A 173 2.15 11.36 26.03
CA GLU A 173 2.94 10.29 26.66
C GLU A 173 2.38 9.84 28.02
N ASP A 174 1.55 10.67 28.65
CA ASP A 174 0.79 10.38 29.86
C ASP A 174 -0.50 9.58 29.60
N ASN A 175 -0.91 9.43 28.33
CA ASN A 175 -2.04 8.59 27.96
C ASN A 175 -1.80 7.13 28.39
N GLU A 176 -2.79 6.52 29.05
CA GLU A 176 -2.67 5.18 29.61
C GLU A 176 -2.32 4.12 28.55
N LEU A 177 -2.97 4.18 27.38
CA LEU A 177 -2.67 3.28 26.27
C LEU A 177 -1.25 3.48 25.78
N ALA A 178 -0.83 4.74 25.59
CA ALA A 178 0.52 5.03 25.12
C ALA A 178 1.59 4.44 26.06
N GLN A 179 1.39 4.57 27.37
CA GLN A 179 2.28 3.98 28.37
C GLN A 179 2.28 2.44 28.35
N ARG A 180 1.12 1.80 28.18
CA ARG A 180 1.01 0.34 28.05
C ARG A 180 1.81 -0.16 26.83
N LEU A 181 1.64 0.46 25.68
CA LEU A 181 2.29 0.03 24.44
C LEU A 181 3.80 0.32 24.43
N ILE A 182 4.23 1.46 24.98
CA ILE A 182 5.65 1.76 25.17
C ILE A 182 6.30 0.73 26.11
N ARG A 183 5.61 0.33 27.20
CA ARG A 183 6.09 -0.73 28.10
C ARG A 183 6.24 -2.06 27.37
N LEU A 184 5.30 -2.44 26.50
CA LEU A 184 5.44 -3.65 25.67
C LEU A 184 6.66 -3.59 24.75
N CYS A 185 6.87 -2.47 24.06
CA CYS A 185 8.05 -2.28 23.22
C CYS A 185 9.36 -2.35 24.02
N ASN A 186 9.39 -1.77 25.23
CA ASN A 186 10.57 -1.81 26.10
C ASN A 186 10.91 -3.23 26.57
N ARG A 187 9.90 -4.09 26.82
CA ARG A 187 10.13 -5.51 27.21
C ARG A 187 10.89 -6.30 26.14
N ILE A 188 10.72 -5.93 24.87
CA ILE A 188 11.40 -6.57 23.73
C ILE A 188 12.55 -5.71 23.18
N ASN A 189 13.03 -4.74 23.95
CA ASN A 189 14.12 -3.82 23.59
C ASN A 189 13.92 -3.11 22.23
N THR A 190 12.67 -2.82 21.88
CA THR A 190 12.31 -2.11 20.66
C THR A 190 12.11 -0.63 20.97
N LYS A 191 13.02 0.21 20.48
CA LYS A 191 12.91 1.67 20.64
C LYS A 191 11.90 2.24 19.65
N VAL A 192 11.01 3.08 20.14
CA VAL A 192 10.00 3.80 19.34
C VAL A 192 10.03 5.29 19.68
N LYS A 193 9.77 6.16 18.68
CA LYS A 193 9.68 7.62 18.88
C LYS A 193 8.44 8.05 19.66
N GLY A 194 7.43 7.20 19.72
CA GLY A 194 6.16 7.48 20.37
C GLY A 194 5.01 6.74 19.71
N VAL A 195 3.81 7.05 20.19
CA VAL A 195 2.54 6.51 19.73
C VAL A 195 1.80 7.55 18.93
N TYR A 196 1.29 7.15 17.77
CA TYR A 196 0.58 8.01 16.84
C TYR A 196 -0.78 7.41 16.53
N GLU A 197 -1.80 8.25 16.56
CA GLU A 197 -3.13 7.97 16.10
C GLU A 197 -3.23 8.28 14.59
N ILE A 198 -3.76 7.35 13.80
CA ILE A 198 -4.02 7.52 12.38
C ILE A 198 -5.53 7.52 12.11
N ASN A 199 -6.00 8.45 11.29
CA ASN A 199 -7.43 8.66 11.06
C ASN A 199 -8.07 7.67 10.05
N PHE A 200 -8.02 6.37 10.32
CA PHE A 200 -8.58 5.35 9.43
C PHE A 200 -10.09 5.45 9.27
N SER A 201 -10.81 5.89 10.30
CA SER A 201 -12.27 6.09 10.27
C SER A 201 -12.74 6.95 9.10
N SER A 202 -11.89 7.87 8.62
CA SER A 202 -12.16 8.73 7.45
C SER A 202 -12.28 7.96 6.13
N LYS A 203 -11.83 6.70 6.09
CA LYS A 203 -11.86 5.86 4.89
C LYS A 203 -12.45 4.49 5.11
N THR A 204 -12.28 3.92 6.30
CA THR A 204 -12.68 2.55 6.59
C THR A 204 -13.12 2.36 8.03
N THR A 205 -14.05 1.43 8.23
CA THR A 205 -14.44 0.95 9.57
C THR A 205 -13.51 -0.15 10.09
N LYS A 206 -12.53 -0.60 9.28
CA LYS A 206 -11.56 -1.62 9.69
C LYS A 206 -10.54 -1.04 10.65
N ALA A 207 -10.46 -1.64 11.83
CA ALA A 207 -9.46 -1.32 12.83
C ALA A 207 -8.10 -1.95 12.50
N ASN A 208 -7.03 -1.24 12.84
CA ASN A 208 -5.66 -1.74 12.67
C ASN A 208 -4.71 -1.06 13.67
N ALA A 209 -3.62 -1.74 13.99
CA ALA A 209 -2.45 -1.17 14.65
C ALA A 209 -1.21 -1.77 14.00
N TYR A 210 -0.13 -1.02 13.93
CA TYR A 210 1.13 -1.52 13.37
C TYR A 210 2.32 -0.71 13.86
N LEU A 211 3.51 -1.32 13.75
CA LEU A 211 4.77 -0.62 13.90
C LEU A 211 5.25 -0.14 12.53
N SER A 212 5.62 1.13 12.42
CA SER A 212 6.07 1.72 11.15
C SER A 212 7.42 2.41 11.25
N GLY A 213 8.20 2.36 10.18
CA GLY A 213 9.53 2.98 10.07
C GLY A 213 10.69 2.04 10.38
N LEU A 214 11.91 2.54 10.18
CA LEU A 214 13.14 1.78 10.30
C LEU A 214 14.12 2.48 11.26
N GLY A 215 14.88 1.69 12.03
CA GLY A 215 15.87 2.21 12.98
C GLY A 215 15.27 3.23 13.96
N ASN A 216 15.76 4.46 13.91
CA ASN A 216 15.36 5.54 14.82
C ASN A 216 14.03 6.22 14.46
N THR A 217 13.42 5.96 13.30
CA THR A 217 12.11 6.54 12.91
C THR A 217 10.92 5.65 13.26
N ARG A 218 11.20 4.48 13.86
CA ARG A 218 10.20 3.54 14.34
C ARG A 218 9.19 4.23 15.24
N ARG A 219 7.92 4.02 14.96
CA ARG A 219 6.79 4.59 15.72
C ARG A 219 5.64 3.60 15.75
N ILE A 220 4.86 3.68 16.81
CA ILE A 220 3.62 2.91 16.96
C ILE A 220 2.52 3.70 16.28
N VAL A 221 1.75 3.06 15.40
CA VAL A 221 0.61 3.67 14.72
C VAL A 221 -0.65 2.87 15.05
N ILE A 222 -1.67 3.56 15.56
CA ILE A 222 -2.94 2.97 15.97
C ILE A 222 -4.07 3.71 15.28
N ALA A 223 -5.01 2.96 14.70
CA ALA A 223 -6.18 3.54 14.08
C ALA A 223 -7.14 4.14 15.12
N ASP A 224 -7.68 5.33 14.83
CA ASP A 224 -8.75 5.97 15.61
C ASP A 224 -9.95 5.05 15.88
N ASN A 225 -10.41 4.33 14.86
CA ASN A 225 -11.50 3.37 14.99
C ASN A 225 -11.14 2.13 15.84
N LEU A 226 -9.85 1.82 16.09
CA LEU A 226 -9.46 0.81 17.09
C LEU A 226 -9.67 1.38 18.49
N LEU A 227 -9.28 2.65 18.72
CA LEU A 227 -9.42 3.33 20.00
C LEU A 227 -10.88 3.56 20.39
N GLU A 228 -11.74 3.82 19.40
CA GLU A 228 -13.17 4.08 19.62
C GLU A 228 -13.99 2.81 19.89
N ASN A 229 -13.64 1.68 19.25
CA ASN A 229 -14.49 0.48 19.24
C ASN A 229 -13.98 -0.66 20.12
N PHE A 230 -12.77 -0.56 20.67
CA PHE A 230 -12.14 -1.62 21.46
C PHE A 230 -11.69 -1.10 22.82
N THR A 231 -11.69 -2.00 23.81
CA THR A 231 -11.13 -1.72 25.13
C THR A 231 -9.61 -1.57 25.06
N LEU A 232 -9.02 -0.94 26.09
CA LEU A 232 -7.56 -0.80 26.20
C LEU A 232 -6.85 -2.16 26.17
N ASP A 233 -7.44 -3.17 26.82
CA ASP A 233 -6.87 -4.52 26.87
C ASP A 233 -6.92 -5.20 25.49
N GLU A 234 -8.01 -5.04 24.75
CA GLU A 234 -8.13 -5.58 23.38
C GLU A 234 -7.14 -4.91 22.42
N ALA A 235 -7.01 -3.57 22.49
CA ALA A 235 -6.03 -2.83 21.69
C ALA A 235 -4.59 -3.24 22.04
N GLU A 236 -4.29 -3.46 23.32
CA GLU A 236 -3.00 -3.95 23.80
C GLU A 236 -2.68 -5.35 23.27
N VAL A 237 -3.66 -6.26 23.26
CA VAL A 237 -3.50 -7.62 22.72
C VAL A 237 -3.26 -7.59 21.20
N VAL A 238 -4.01 -6.78 20.46
CA VAL A 238 -3.80 -6.62 19.01
C VAL A 238 -2.40 -6.10 18.73
N PHE A 239 -1.94 -5.09 19.46
CA PHE A 239 -0.58 -4.58 19.28
C PHE A 239 0.50 -5.58 19.72
N ALA A 240 0.25 -6.37 20.77
CA ALA A 240 1.16 -7.43 21.20
C ALA A 240 1.33 -8.50 20.10
N HIS A 241 0.28 -8.81 19.34
CA HIS A 241 0.37 -9.68 18.16
C HIS A 241 1.32 -9.09 17.09
N GLU A 242 1.17 -7.80 16.78
CA GLU A 242 2.03 -7.08 15.84
C GLU A 242 3.50 -7.05 16.28
N LEU A 243 3.75 -6.91 17.60
CA LEU A 243 5.10 -7.04 18.14
C LEU A 243 5.66 -8.47 18.02
N GLY A 244 4.80 -9.48 18.05
CA GLY A 244 5.19 -10.87 17.78
C GLY A 244 5.88 -11.01 16.42
N HIS A 245 5.31 -10.40 15.36
CA HIS A 245 5.92 -10.36 14.03
C HIS A 245 7.32 -9.71 14.02
N GLN A 246 7.52 -8.69 14.85
CA GLN A 246 8.83 -8.03 14.99
C GLN A 246 9.85 -8.94 15.67
N VAL A 247 9.46 -9.61 16.76
CA VAL A 247 10.32 -10.54 17.50
C VAL A 247 10.74 -11.72 16.62
N HIS A 248 9.81 -12.26 15.83
CA HIS A 248 10.09 -13.35 14.90
C HIS A 248 10.82 -12.94 13.62
N LYS A 249 11.06 -11.62 13.44
CA LYS A 249 11.72 -11.02 12.27
C LYS A 249 11.00 -11.37 10.96
N ASP A 250 9.68 -11.41 10.99
CA ASP A 250 8.85 -11.75 9.82
C ASP A 250 9.01 -10.73 8.69
N LEU A 251 9.52 -9.52 8.98
CA LEU A 251 9.84 -8.52 7.97
C LEU A 251 11.18 -8.74 7.25
N ILE A 252 12.09 -9.53 7.84
CA ILE A 252 13.43 -9.80 7.28
C ILE A 252 13.46 -11.17 6.58
N LYS A 253 12.61 -12.11 7.03
CA LYS A 253 12.40 -13.41 6.40
C LYS A 253 11.61 -13.30 5.10
#